data_AF-A0A7S2S0X1-F1
#
_entry.id   AF-A0A7S2S0X1-F1
#
_cell.length_a   1.000
_cell.length_b   1.000
_cell.length_c   1.000
_cell.angle_alpha   90.00
_cell.angle_beta   90.00
_cell.angle_gamma   90.00
#
_symmetry.space_group_name_H-M   'P 1'
#
loop_
_entity.id
_entity.type
_entity.pdbx_description
1 polymer ?
#
loop_
_entity_poly.entity_id
_entity_poly.type
_entity_poly.pdbx_seq_one_letter_code
_entity_poly.pdbx_strand_id
1 'polypeptide(L)'
;FDRTIPVRVRSRAPGLRGTGGETEEEVLRPLTIRVLLGFKQCPGKATMKERVLHLEATDEADPYFLFTLDVGEDDFHELKRDQSLLVDFDAFPRKFIELLEQCAMPQEDEAKTPE
;
A
#
# COMPACT_ATOMS: atom_id res chain seq x y z
N PHE A 1 10.40 -5.56 -1.38
CA PHE A 1 10.41 -4.25 -2.06
C PHE A 1 10.45 -3.18 -0.99
N ASP A 2 11.24 -2.13 -1.16
CA ASP A 2 11.39 -1.04 -0.20
C ASP A 2 11.82 0.21 -0.97
N ARG A 3 10.84 1.09 -1.27
CA ARG A 3 11.05 2.30 -2.08
C ARG A 3 10.06 3.39 -1.68
N THR A 4 10.53 4.62 -1.81
CA THR A 4 9.68 5.82 -1.71
C THR A 4 9.02 6.12 -3.05
N ILE A 5 7.70 6.26 -3.06
CA ILE A 5 6.90 6.61 -4.24
C ILE A 5 5.94 7.77 -3.93
N PRO A 6 5.61 8.61 -4.91
CA PRO A 6 4.64 9.69 -4.70
C PRO A 6 3.22 9.11 -4.62
N VAL A 7 2.53 9.33 -3.50
CA VAL A 7 1.16 8.84 -3.24
C VAL A 7 0.25 10.01 -2.94
N ARG A 8 -0.92 10.07 -3.60
CA ARG A 8 -1.97 11.04 -3.23
C ARG A 8 -2.70 10.55 -1.99
N VAL A 9 -2.57 11.32 -0.91
CA VAL A 9 -3.21 11.04 0.38
C VAL A 9 -4.37 12.01 0.55
N ARG A 10 -5.59 11.48 0.68
CA ARG A 10 -6.79 12.24 0.99
C ARG A 10 -7.06 12.17 2.49
N SER A 11 -7.07 13.32 3.14
CA SER A 11 -7.44 13.45 4.55
C SER A 11 -8.74 14.25 4.67
N ARG A 12 -9.64 13.77 5.53
CA ARG A 12 -10.86 14.48 5.88
C ARG A 12 -10.65 15.11 7.25
N ALA A 13 -10.41 16.42 7.28
CA ALA A 13 -10.37 17.14 8.54
C ALA A 13 -11.81 17.36 9.02
N PRO A 14 -12.14 17.08 10.30
CA PRO A 14 -13.44 17.47 10.84
C PRO A 14 -13.53 19.00 10.80
N GLY A 15 -14.49 19.51 10.03
CA GLY A 15 -14.73 20.95 9.92
C GLY A 15 -14.94 21.56 11.30
N LEU A 16 -14.25 22.69 11.56
CA LEU A 16 -14.51 23.49 12.76
C LEU A 16 -16.00 23.83 12.82
N ARG A 17 -16.59 23.54 13.99
CA ARG A 17 -18.03 23.60 14.27
C ARG A 17 -18.59 24.99 13.90
N GLY A 18 -19.23 25.10 12.73
CA GLY A 18 -19.90 26.33 12.28
C GLY A 18 -19.88 26.61 10.78
N THR A 19 -18.96 26.02 10.02
CA THR A 19 -18.92 26.11 8.55
C THR A 19 -19.27 24.74 7.97
N GLY A 20 -20.44 24.59 7.34
CA GLY A 20 -20.95 23.32 6.79
C GLY A 20 -20.20 22.76 5.58
N GLY A 21 -18.88 22.95 5.51
CA GLY A 21 -18.01 22.42 4.46
C GLY A 21 -16.97 21.49 5.06
N GLU A 22 -17.08 20.21 4.75
CA GLU A 22 -16.00 19.26 4.97
C GLU A 22 -14.89 19.61 3.97
N THR A 23 -13.73 20.03 4.47
CA THR A 23 -12.61 20.33 3.58
C THR A 23 -11.82 19.04 3.41
N GLU A 24 -11.84 18.52 2.19
CA GLU A 24 -11.05 17.35 1.82
C GLU A 24 -9.71 17.84 1.29
N GLU A 25 -8.64 17.48 1.98
CA GLU A 25 -7.29 17.83 1.58
C GLU A 25 -6.67 16.61 0.88
N GLU A 26 -6.34 16.76 -0.40
CA GLU A 26 -5.62 15.74 -1.17
C GLU A 26 -4.20 16.24 -1.44
N VAL A 27 -3.20 15.55 -0.88
CA VAL A 27 -1.80 15.96 -0.92
C VAL A 27 -0.94 14.84 -1.50
N LEU A 28 -0.06 15.17 -2.44
CA LEU A 28 0.95 14.24 -2.92
C LEU A 28 2.08 14.15 -1.89
N ARG A 29 2.26 12.98 -1.28
CA ARG A 29 3.30 12.72 -0.27
C ARG A 29 4.28 11.64 -0.75
N PRO A 30 5.59 11.79 -0.50
CA PRO A 30 6.55 10.74 -0.74
C PRO A 30 6.45 9.68 0.37
N LEU A 31 5.74 8.59 0.10
CA LEU A 31 5.58 7.51 1.08
C LEU A 31 6.55 6.38 0.78
N THR A 32 7.19 5.86 1.83
CA THR A 32 8.01 4.64 1.75
C THR A 32 7.09 3.43 1.82
N ILE A 33 7.04 2.68 0.72
CA ILE A 33 6.24 1.46 0.58
C ILE A 33 7.17 0.26 0.69
N ARG A 34 6.87 -0.58 1.66
CA ARG A 34 7.62 -1.80 1.94
C ARG A 34 6.73 -3.02 1.76
N VAL A 35 7.25 -4.00 1.03
CA VAL A 35 6.61 -5.31 0.78
C VAL A 35 7.57 -6.39 1.24
N LEU A 36 7.16 -7.16 2.24
CA LEU A 36 7.93 -8.25 2.83
C LEU A 36 7.16 -9.57 2.65
N LEU A 37 7.89 -10.62 2.29
CA LEU A 37 7.38 -11.98 2.26
C LEU A 37 7.97 -12.74 3.44
N GLY A 38 7.11 -13.36 4.22
CA GLY A 38 7.53 -14.04 5.43
C GLY A 38 6.63 -15.21 5.80
N PHE A 39 6.81 -15.65 7.04
CA PHE A 39 6.03 -16.72 7.63
C PHE A 39 5.54 -16.29 9.00
N LYS A 40 4.25 -16.52 9.28
CA LYS A 40 3.66 -16.35 10.60
C LYS A 40 3.46 -17.70 11.25
N GLN A 41 3.70 -17.77 12.56
CA GLN A 41 3.46 -18.99 13.31
C GLN A 41 1.99 -19.05 13.71
N CYS A 42 1.32 -20.15 13.37
CA CYS A 42 -0.08 -20.32 13.71
C CYS A 42 -0.21 -20.60 15.23
N PRO A 43 -0.96 -19.79 15.99
CA PRO A 43 -1.20 -20.06 17.40
C PRO A 43 -1.93 -21.41 17.55
N GLY A 44 -1.37 -22.30 18.38
CA GLY A 44 -1.92 -23.64 18.62
C GLY A 44 -1.40 -24.77 17.71
N LYS A 45 -0.59 -24.45 16.69
CA LYS A 45 0.08 -25.46 15.85
C LYS A 45 1.56 -25.11 15.71
N ALA A 46 2.36 -25.45 16.73
CA ALA A 46 3.76 -25.03 16.85
C ALA A 46 4.64 -25.34 15.62
N THR A 47 4.26 -26.33 14.81
CA THR A 47 4.98 -26.78 13.60
C THR A 47 4.47 -26.16 12.30
N MET A 48 3.29 -25.54 12.29
CA MET A 48 2.70 -24.99 11.06
C MET A 48 3.07 -23.52 10.91
N LYS A 49 3.80 -23.23 9.83
CA LYS A 49 4.13 -21.88 9.39
C LYS A 49 3.24 -21.53 8.22
N GLU A 50 2.49 -20.45 8.34
CA GLU A 50 1.69 -19.89 7.26
C GLU A 50 2.51 -18.85 6.52
N ARG A 51 2.46 -18.82 5.18
CA ARG A 51 3.11 -17.75 4.41
C ARG A 51 2.29 -16.47 4.55
N VAL A 52 2.97 -15.35 4.70
CA VAL A 52 2.33 -14.05 4.87
C VAL A 52 3.01 -13.02 3.97
N LEU A 53 2.18 -12.23 3.29
CA LEU A 53 2.57 -11.00 2.64
C LEU A 53 2.31 -9.84 3.61
N HIS A 54 3.37 -9.12 3.96
CA HIS A 54 3.30 -7.92 4.78
C HIS A 54 3.53 -6.68 3.91
N LEU A 55 2.60 -5.75 3.98
CA LEU A 55 2.61 -4.46 3.30
C LEU A 55 2.66 -3.36 4.33
N GLU A 56 3.54 -2.39 4.11
CA GLU A 56 3.70 -1.23 4.98
C GLU A 56 3.84 0.04 4.15
N ALA A 57 3.17 1.11 4.59
CA ALA A 57 3.33 2.46 4.08
C ALA A 57 3.70 3.40 5.25
N THR A 58 4.82 4.10 5.10
CA THR A 58 5.34 5.07 6.09
C THR A 58 5.67 6.42 5.45
N ASP A 59 5.67 7.47 6.25
CA ASP A 59 6.10 8.82 5.85
C ASP A 59 7.33 9.22 6.69
N GLU A 60 8.45 9.52 6.04
CA GLU A 60 9.67 9.94 6.77
C GLU A 60 9.48 11.26 7.53
N ALA A 61 8.53 12.10 7.10
CA ALA A 61 8.21 13.37 7.75
C ALA A 61 7.23 13.23 8.93
N ASP A 62 6.52 12.09 9.04
CA ASP A 62 5.54 11.84 10.09
C ASP A 62 5.70 10.42 10.66
N PRO A 63 6.42 10.25 11.79
CA PRO A 63 6.62 8.96 12.43
C PRO A 63 5.34 8.24 12.88
N TYR A 64 4.20 8.94 12.96
CA TYR A 64 2.90 8.35 13.28
C TYR A 64 2.15 7.85 12.05
N PHE A 65 2.61 8.20 10.84
CA PHE A 65 2.08 7.68 9.59
C PHE A 65 2.59 6.26 9.39
N LEU A 66 1.87 5.28 9.95
CA LEU A 66 2.12 3.86 9.76
C LEU A 66 0.83 3.16 9.38
N PHE A 67 0.80 2.63 8.17
CA PHE A 67 -0.29 1.77 7.71
C PHE A 67 0.29 0.42 7.32
N THR A 68 -0.29 -0.64 7.87
CA THR A 68 0.14 -2.01 7.61
C THR A 68 -1.03 -2.86 7.15
N LEU A 69 -0.76 -3.78 6.23
CA LEU A 69 -1.69 -4.84 5.83
C LEU A 69 -0.92 -6.16 5.80
N ASP A 70 -1.41 -7.13 6.58
CA ASP A 70 -0.96 -8.51 6.52
C ASP A 70 -1.99 -9.35 5.77
N VAL A 71 -1.52 -10.17 4.85
CA VAL A 71 -2.35 -11.12 4.09
C VAL A 71 -1.71 -12.50 4.21
N GLY A 72 -2.40 -13.40 4.89
CA GLY A 72 -2.04 -14.81 4.99
C GLY A 72 -2.35 -15.58 3.71
N GLU A 73 -1.66 -16.69 3.51
CA GLU A 73 -1.98 -17.58 2.40
C GLU A 73 -3.39 -18.17 2.54
N ASP A 74 -3.84 -18.44 3.78
CA ASP A 74 -5.16 -19.02 4.03
C ASP A 74 -6.28 -17.98 3.81
N ASP A 75 -6.03 -16.68 4.05
CA ASP A 75 -7.02 -15.60 3.90
C ASP A 75 -7.02 -14.92 2.51
N PHE A 76 -5.99 -15.18 1.69
CA PHE A 76 -5.83 -14.54 0.37
C PHE A 76 -7.04 -14.74 -0.57
N HIS A 77 -7.80 -15.82 -0.40
CA HIS A 77 -8.99 -16.09 -1.20
C HIS A 77 -10.05 -14.98 -1.10
N GLU A 78 -10.16 -14.30 0.04
CA GLU A 78 -11.07 -13.17 0.23
C GLU A 78 -10.59 -11.96 -0.58
N LEU A 79 -9.32 -11.57 -0.43
CA LEU A 79 -8.71 -10.48 -1.20
C LEU A 79 -8.80 -10.73 -2.70
N LYS A 80 -8.54 -11.97 -3.12
CA LYS A 80 -8.65 -12.41 -4.51
C LYS A 80 -10.05 -12.20 -5.08
N ARG A 81 -11.09 -12.56 -4.31
CA ARG A 81 -12.49 -12.35 -4.71
C ARG A 81 -12.81 -10.86 -4.77
N ASP A 82 -12.50 -10.13 -3.70
CA ASP A 82 -12.94 -8.75 -3.52
C ASP A 82 -12.28 -7.80 -4.53
N GLN A 83 -11.04 -8.09 -4.95
CA GLN A 83 -10.31 -7.35 -5.97
C GLN A 83 -10.30 -8.03 -7.35
N SER A 84 -11.08 -9.11 -7.53
CA SER A 84 -11.15 -9.89 -8.77
C SER A 84 -9.77 -10.28 -9.34
N LEU A 85 -8.85 -10.67 -8.47
CA LEU A 85 -7.48 -11.01 -8.85
C LEU A 85 -7.48 -12.33 -9.64
N LEU A 86 -6.76 -12.35 -10.76
CA LEU A 86 -6.65 -13.53 -11.62
C LEU A 86 -5.46 -14.45 -11.27
N VAL A 87 -4.70 -14.09 -10.24
CA VAL A 87 -3.49 -14.80 -9.80
C VAL A 87 -3.70 -15.50 -8.46
N ASP A 88 -2.81 -16.42 -8.11
CA ASP A 88 -2.74 -17.06 -6.81
C ASP A 88 -1.81 -16.29 -5.85
N PHE A 89 -1.70 -16.77 -4.62
CA PHE A 89 -0.85 -16.17 -3.60
C PHE A 89 0.64 -16.22 -4.01
N ASP A 90 1.07 -17.22 -4.78
CA ASP A 90 2.45 -17.33 -5.25
C ASP A 90 2.84 -16.23 -6.24
N ALA A 91 1.97 -15.95 -7.20
CA ALA A 91 2.24 -14.96 -8.24
C ALA A 91 1.87 -13.52 -7.81
N PHE A 92 0.94 -13.35 -6.89
CA PHE A 92 0.41 -12.04 -6.50
C PHE A 92 1.49 -11.05 -6.02
N PRO A 93 2.36 -11.39 -5.04
CA PRO A 93 3.36 -10.45 -4.53
C PRO A 93 4.28 -9.91 -5.62
N ARG A 94 4.72 -10.78 -6.53
CA ARG A 94 5.55 -10.38 -7.67
C ARG A 94 4.81 -9.41 -8.58
N LYS A 95 3.57 -9.73 -8.95
CA LYS A 95 2.74 -8.87 -9.81
C LYS A 95 2.46 -7.52 -9.16
N PHE A 96 2.22 -7.50 -7.86
CA PHE A 96 2.03 -6.28 -7.09
C PHE A 96 3.29 -5.41 -7.06
N ILE A 97 4.46 -6.02 -6.82
CA ILE A 97 5.75 -5.31 -6.87
C ILE A 97 6.02 -4.74 -8.27
N GLU A 98 5.76 -5.50 -9.34
CA GLU A 98 5.91 -5.03 -10.73
C GLU A 98 5.06 -3.77 -11.01
N LEU A 99 3.89 -3.61 -10.37
CA LEU A 99 3.07 -2.40 -10.46
C LEU A 99 3.66 -1.24 -9.63
N LEU A 100 4.12 -1.51 -8.41
CA LEU A 100 4.76 -0.48 -7.57
C LEU A 100 6.05 0.06 -8.20
N GLU A 101 6.82 -0.80 -8.87
CA GLU A 101 8.02 -0.39 -9.61
C GLU A 101 7.68 0.59 -10.74
N GLN A 102 6.55 0.41 -11.42
CA GLN A 102 6.08 1.35 -12.44
C GLN A 102 5.66 2.69 -11.84
N CYS A 103 5.08 2.69 -10.62
CA CYS A 103 4.76 3.93 -9.90
C CYS A 103 6.00 4.66 -9.37
N ALA A 104 7.09 3.93 -9.11
CA ALA A 104 8.36 4.50 -8.64
C ALA A 104 9.16 5.16 -9.78
N MET A 105 8.86 4.84 -11.03
CA MET A 105 9.47 5.51 -12.17
C MET A 105 8.98 6.96 -12.21
N PRO A 106 9.87 7.95 -12.41
CA PRO A 106 9.43 9.30 -12.68
C PRO A 106 8.50 9.26 -13.89
N GLN A 107 7.26 9.74 -13.73
CA GLN A 107 6.43 9.99 -14.90
C GLN A 107 7.19 11.03 -15.71
N GLU A 108 7.59 10.65 -16.93
CA GLU A 108 7.91 11.62 -17.98
C GLU A 108 6.59 12.29 -18.38
N ASP A 109 5.98 13.03 -17.44
CA ASP A 109 4.91 13.97 -17.76
C ASP A 109 5.57 15.08 -18.58
N GLU A 110 5.52 14.87 -19.89
CA GLU A 110 5.41 15.88 -20.92
C GLU A 110 6.20 17.14 -20.58
N ALA A 111 7.50 17.12 -20.92
CA ALA A 111 8.20 18.34 -21.26
C ALA A 111 7.43 19.01 -22.41
N LYS A 112 6.41 19.76 -22.04
CA LYS A 112 5.79 20.82 -22.79
C LYS A 112 6.92 21.81 -23.06
N THR A 113 7.65 21.60 -24.15
CA THR A 113 8.55 22.63 -24.66
C THR A 113 7.66 23.73 -25.23
N PRO A 114 7.75 24.96 -24.71
CA PRO A 114 7.13 26.14 -25.29
C PRO A 114 7.93 26.62 -26.51
N GLU A 115 7.24 27.33 -27.40
CA GLU A 115 7.69 28.01 -28.65
C GLU A 115 7.91 27.17 -29.92
#